data_AF-A0A8X7C2W8-F1
#
_entry.id   AF-A0A8X7C2W8-F1
#
_cell.length_a   1.000
_cell.length_b   1.000
_cell.length_c   1.000
_cell.angle_alpha   90.00
_cell.angle_beta   90.00
_cell.angle_gamma   90.00
#
_symmetry.space_group_name_H-M   'P 1'
#
loop_
_entity.id
_entity.type
_entity.pdbx_description
1 polymer ?
#
loop_
_entity_poly.entity_id
_entity_poly.type
_entity_poly.pdbx_seq_one_letter_code
_entity_poly.pdbx_strand_id
1 'polypeptide(L)'
;SASGWCNNIQNPHWGKSLVTFQRLLPPRYHDGKGRSGRALPSARLVSATVHYDTDAPHARYSLSLMQWGQFLDHDLTLTPMHEALGRKPLDCKACDSATTVHPECMPIPIPVGDPFFPAVHQNASKNCISFARSFSWSTNSW
;
A
#
# COMPACT_ATOMS: atom_id res chain seq x y z
N SER A 1 5.13 -13.15 -26.21
CA SER A 1 6.12 -13.18 -25.11
C SER A 1 5.38 -13.21 -23.79
N ALA A 2 5.82 -14.01 -22.80
CA ALA A 2 5.22 -14.03 -21.47
C ALA A 2 5.46 -12.72 -20.69
N SER A 3 6.53 -11.98 -21.01
CA SER A 3 6.85 -10.70 -20.37
C SER A 3 6.11 -9.50 -20.96
N GLY A 4 5.32 -9.68 -22.02
CA GLY A 4 4.73 -8.56 -22.78
C GLY A 4 5.72 -7.79 -23.68
N TRP A 5 7.00 -8.16 -23.68
CA TRP A 5 8.02 -7.53 -24.54
C TRP A 5 7.67 -7.65 -26.04
N CYS A 6 7.96 -6.59 -26.79
CA CYS A 6 7.69 -6.46 -28.23
C CYS A 6 6.21 -6.53 -28.64
N ASN A 7 5.27 -6.33 -27.72
CA ASN A 7 3.87 -6.16 -28.11
C ASN A 7 3.67 -4.90 -28.98
N ASN A 8 4.38 -3.82 -28.65
CA ASN A 8 4.51 -2.63 -29.49
C ASN A 8 5.86 -2.65 -30.23
N ILE A 9 5.84 -2.74 -31.56
CA ILE A 9 7.05 -2.88 -32.39
C ILE A 9 7.94 -1.64 -32.31
N GLN A 10 7.33 -0.45 -32.26
CA GLN A 10 8.07 0.82 -32.18
C GLN A 10 8.64 1.06 -30.79
N ASN A 11 7.94 0.58 -29.75
CA ASN A 11 8.33 0.74 -28.35
C ASN A 11 8.27 -0.61 -27.61
N PRO A 12 9.25 -1.51 -27.81
CA PRO A 12 9.21 -2.87 -27.26
C PRO A 12 9.07 -3.01 -25.74
N HIS A 13 9.32 -1.93 -24.98
CA HIS A 13 9.23 -1.90 -23.53
C HIS A 13 7.87 -1.46 -22.99
N TRP A 14 6.96 -0.94 -23.83
CA TRP A 14 5.66 -0.49 -23.36
C TRP A 14 4.78 -1.67 -22.96
N GLY A 15 4.22 -1.61 -21.74
CA GLY A 15 3.33 -2.64 -21.21
C GLY A 15 4.02 -3.96 -20.85
N LYS A 16 5.36 -4.06 -20.93
CA LYS A 16 6.07 -5.25 -20.46
C LYS A 16 6.02 -5.32 -18.93
N SER A 17 6.16 -6.51 -18.36
CA SER A 17 6.26 -6.71 -16.91
C SER A 17 7.61 -6.24 -16.34
N LEU A 18 7.67 -6.06 -15.02
CA LEU A 18 8.87 -5.65 -14.27
C LEU A 18 9.47 -4.32 -14.76
N VAL A 19 8.60 -3.33 -14.99
CA VAL A 19 8.96 -1.94 -15.28
C VAL A 19 8.17 -1.01 -14.37
N THR A 20 8.57 0.25 -14.31
CA THR A 20 7.88 1.27 -13.53
C THR A 20 6.52 1.62 -14.13
N PHE A 21 5.58 2.01 -13.27
CA PHE A 21 4.29 2.54 -13.71
C PHE A 21 4.45 3.85 -14.50
N GLN A 22 3.66 3.98 -15.57
CA GLN A 22 3.47 5.25 -16.25
C GLN A 22 2.80 6.26 -15.31
N ARG A 23 3.37 7.45 -15.17
CA ARG A 23 2.76 8.53 -14.39
C ARG A 23 1.93 9.42 -15.29
N LEU A 24 0.62 9.48 -15.05
CA LEU A 24 -0.26 10.44 -15.72
C LEU A 24 -0.08 11.87 -15.19
N LEU A 25 0.37 12.02 -13.94
CA LEU A 25 0.67 13.29 -13.29
C LEU A 25 2.01 13.20 -12.54
N PRO A 26 2.75 14.32 -12.37
CA PRO A 26 3.98 14.34 -11.57
C PRO A 26 3.75 13.82 -10.14
N PRO A 27 4.71 13.06 -9.56
CA PRO A 27 4.57 12.57 -8.21
C PRO A 27 4.54 13.72 -7.18
N ARG A 28 3.80 13.53 -6.09
CA ARG A 28 3.75 14.45 -4.96
C ARG A 28 4.12 13.71 -3.68
N TYR A 29 5.40 13.80 -3.34
CA TYR A 29 5.93 13.33 -2.06
C TYR A 29 6.10 14.52 -1.12
N HIS A 30 5.84 14.31 0.17
CA HIS A 30 5.97 15.35 1.19
C HIS A 30 6.47 14.72 2.49
N ASP A 31 7.00 15.54 3.40
CA ASP A 31 7.38 15.18 4.78
C ASP A 31 6.19 14.77 5.69
N GLY A 32 4.98 14.53 5.14
CA GLY A 32 3.77 14.20 5.90
C GLY A 32 2.80 15.37 6.17
N LYS A 33 3.05 16.57 5.66
CA LYS A 33 2.12 17.72 5.74
C LYS A 33 1.30 17.89 4.46
N GLY A 34 0.07 18.38 4.61
CA GLY A 34 -0.83 18.73 3.52
C GLY A 34 -0.50 20.10 2.90
N ARG A 35 -1.27 20.50 1.87
CA ARG A 35 -1.08 21.81 1.19
C ARG A 35 -1.16 23.02 2.12
N SER A 36 -1.82 22.88 3.27
CA SER A 36 -1.94 23.92 4.31
C SER A 36 -0.76 23.95 5.30
N GLY A 37 0.23 23.07 5.14
CA GLY A 37 1.35 22.91 6.09
C GLY A 37 1.00 22.16 7.37
N ARG A 38 -0.27 21.76 7.56
CA ARG A 38 -0.73 20.94 8.70
C ARG A 38 -0.45 19.46 8.45
N ALA A 39 -0.23 18.71 9.53
CA ALA A 39 -0.11 17.25 9.45
C ALA A 39 -1.37 16.63 8.83
N LEU A 40 -1.17 15.62 7.98
CA LEU A 40 -2.28 14.86 7.42
C LEU A 40 -2.92 13.96 8.49
N PRO A 41 -4.24 13.72 8.44
CA PRO A 41 -4.87 12.76 9.32
C PRO A 41 -4.32 11.35 9.07
N SER A 42 -4.25 10.53 10.12
CA SER A 42 -3.90 9.12 9.99
C SER A 42 -4.88 8.41 9.05
N ALA A 43 -4.37 7.53 8.19
CA ALA A 43 -5.20 6.71 7.31
C ALA A 43 -6.24 5.89 8.09
N ARG A 44 -5.87 5.42 9.30
CA ARG A 44 -6.81 4.68 10.16
C ARG A 44 -7.92 5.57 10.70
N LEU A 45 -7.61 6.82 11.08
CA LEU A 45 -8.62 7.77 11.52
C LEU A 45 -9.64 8.05 10.40
N VAL A 46 -9.16 8.26 9.17
CA VAL A 46 -10.03 8.46 8.01
C VAL A 46 -10.88 7.21 7.75
N SER A 47 -10.28 6.02 7.82
CA SER A 47 -10.99 4.74 7.68
C SER A 47 -12.13 4.63 8.69
N ALA A 48 -11.86 4.82 9.99
CA ALA A 48 -12.87 4.69 11.04
C ALA A 48 -13.96 5.79 10.99
N THR A 49 -13.65 6.96 10.42
CA THR A 49 -14.61 8.08 10.35
C THR A 49 -15.51 8.00 9.12
N VAL A 50 -14.98 7.53 7.98
CA VAL A 50 -15.65 7.63 6.68
C VAL A 50 -16.19 6.27 6.19
N HIS A 51 -15.53 5.16 6.54
CA HIS A 51 -15.91 3.82 6.08
C HIS A 51 -16.69 3.12 7.19
N TYR A 52 -18.01 3.32 7.19
CA TYR A 52 -18.91 2.65 8.10
C TYR A 52 -19.02 1.17 7.77
N ASP A 53 -19.01 0.34 8.80
CA ASP A 53 -19.35 -1.07 8.67
C ASP A 53 -20.88 -1.18 8.59
N THR A 54 -21.39 -1.55 7.43
CA THR A 54 -22.84 -1.63 7.17
C THR A 54 -23.10 -2.81 6.25
N ASP A 55 -24.00 -3.69 6.69
CA ASP A 55 -24.48 -4.78 5.86
C ASP A 55 -25.50 -4.25 4.83
N ALA A 56 -24.99 -3.95 3.64
CA ALA A 56 -25.77 -3.39 2.54
C ALA A 56 -25.51 -4.19 1.24
N PRO A 57 -26.08 -5.40 1.10
CA PRO A 57 -25.86 -6.23 -0.09
C PRO A 57 -26.44 -5.58 -1.36
N HIS A 58 -25.73 -5.71 -2.47
CA HIS A 58 -26.18 -5.13 -3.74
C HIS A 58 -27.32 -5.94 -4.37
N ALA A 59 -28.45 -5.30 -4.64
CA ALA A 59 -29.67 -5.98 -5.10
C ALA A 59 -29.60 -6.58 -6.53
N ARG A 60 -28.60 -6.20 -7.34
CA ARG A 60 -28.51 -6.60 -8.77
C ARG A 60 -27.22 -7.30 -9.17
N TYR A 61 -26.20 -7.28 -8.33
CA TYR A 61 -24.88 -7.80 -8.69
C TYR A 61 -24.51 -8.90 -7.73
N SER A 62 -24.06 -10.03 -8.28
CA SER A 62 -23.53 -11.11 -7.47
C SER A 62 -22.12 -10.76 -6.98
N LEU A 63 -21.66 -11.53 -5.98
CA LEU A 63 -20.28 -11.47 -5.50
C LEU A 63 -19.25 -11.74 -6.59
N SER A 64 -19.64 -12.42 -7.68
CA SER A 64 -18.79 -12.67 -8.84
C SER A 64 -18.27 -11.39 -9.49
N LEU A 65 -18.99 -10.27 -9.40
CA LEU A 65 -18.52 -8.98 -9.92
C LEU A 65 -17.27 -8.50 -9.18
N MET A 66 -17.27 -8.56 -7.85
CA MET A 66 -16.11 -8.22 -7.02
C MET A 66 -14.94 -9.16 -7.32
N GLN A 67 -15.22 -10.47 -7.39
CA GLN A 67 -14.18 -11.48 -7.64
C GLN A 67 -13.53 -11.32 -9.02
N TRP A 68 -14.31 -10.98 -10.05
CA TRP A 68 -13.79 -10.69 -11.38
C TRP A 68 -12.95 -9.41 -11.41
N GLY A 69 -13.31 -8.40 -10.61
CA GLY A 69 -12.50 -7.21 -10.40
C GLY A 69 -11.10 -7.52 -9.88
N GLN A 70 -10.99 -8.38 -8.85
CA GLN A 70 -9.70 -8.83 -8.33
C GLN A 70 -8.91 -9.64 -9.38
N PHE A 71 -9.58 -10.52 -10.12
CA PHE A 71 -8.93 -11.30 -11.18
C PHE A 71 -8.29 -10.40 -12.24
N LEU A 72 -9.03 -9.39 -12.72
CA LEU A 72 -8.50 -8.42 -13.68
C LEU A 72 -7.38 -7.55 -13.10
N ASP A 73 -7.50 -7.10 -11.86
CA ASP A 73 -6.45 -6.32 -11.19
C ASP A 73 -5.13 -7.09 -11.14
N HIS A 74 -5.19 -8.38 -10.77
CA HIS A 74 -4.02 -9.27 -10.68
C HIS A 74 -3.41 -9.64 -12.04
N ASP A 75 -4.15 -9.55 -13.14
CA ASP A 75 -3.61 -9.76 -14.50
C ASP A 75 -2.90 -8.49 -15.01
N LEU A 76 -3.41 -7.31 -14.63
CA LEU A 76 -2.92 -6.03 -15.14
C LEU A 76 -1.75 -5.47 -14.34
N THR A 77 -1.79 -5.58 -13.00
CA THR A 77 -0.84 -4.86 -12.15
C THR A 77 -0.41 -5.65 -10.92
N LEU A 78 0.83 -5.40 -10.49
CA LEU A 78 1.33 -5.80 -9.18
C LEU A 78 2.39 -4.78 -8.75
N THR A 79 2.26 -4.26 -7.54
CA THR A 79 3.30 -3.41 -6.94
C THR A 79 4.04 -4.22 -5.88
N PRO A 80 5.29 -4.66 -6.12
CA PRO A 80 6.05 -5.40 -5.12
C PRO A 80 6.33 -4.53 -3.90
N MET A 81 6.48 -5.16 -2.74
CA MET A 81 6.91 -4.52 -1.50
C MET A 81 8.36 -4.90 -1.17
N HIS A 82 9.00 -4.14 -0.28
CA HIS A 82 10.30 -4.54 0.23
C HIS A 82 10.20 -5.85 1.03
N GLU A 83 11.16 -6.75 0.79
CA GLU A 83 11.22 -8.06 1.43
C GLU A 83 12.40 -8.14 2.41
N ALA A 84 12.21 -8.89 3.49
CA ALA A 84 13.27 -9.34 4.38
C ALA A 84 14.06 -10.50 3.75
N LEU A 85 15.15 -10.91 4.41
CA LEU A 85 15.91 -12.11 4.05
C LEU A 85 14.98 -13.32 3.87
N GLY A 86 15.15 -14.02 2.75
CA GLY A 86 14.33 -15.19 2.41
C GLY A 86 12.97 -14.86 1.79
N ARG A 87 12.80 -13.68 1.17
CA ARG A 87 11.58 -13.25 0.47
C ARG A 87 10.33 -13.21 1.35
N LYS A 88 10.52 -12.83 2.61
CA LYS A 88 9.42 -12.66 3.57
C LYS A 88 8.99 -11.20 3.62
N PRO A 89 7.71 -10.89 3.82
CA PRO A 89 7.29 -9.53 4.10
C PRO A 89 8.03 -8.95 5.32
N LEU A 90 8.35 -7.66 5.29
CA LEU A 90 8.90 -6.96 6.46
C LEU A 90 7.89 -6.95 7.61
N ASP A 91 8.34 -7.28 8.83
CA ASP A 91 7.52 -7.11 10.04
C ASP A 91 7.54 -5.66 10.50
N CYS A 92 6.71 -4.83 9.87
CA CYS A 92 6.60 -3.41 10.18
C CYS A 92 5.54 -3.11 11.25
N LYS A 93 5.19 -4.06 12.12
CA LYS A 93 4.10 -3.86 13.10
C LYS A 93 4.46 -2.89 14.23
N ALA A 94 5.70 -2.90 14.69
CA ALA A 94 6.15 -1.96 15.71
C ALA A 94 6.12 -0.51 15.18
N CYS A 95 5.67 0.44 15.99
CA CYS A 95 5.56 1.84 15.56
C CYS A 95 6.91 2.52 15.27
N ASP A 96 8.02 1.95 15.74
CA ASP A 96 9.40 2.39 15.49
C ASP A 96 10.13 1.50 14.46
N SER A 97 9.40 0.63 13.74
CA SER A 97 9.95 -0.32 12.77
C SER A 97 10.72 0.33 11.62
N ALA A 98 10.46 1.60 11.31
CA ALA A 98 11.27 2.37 10.36
C ALA A 98 12.76 2.44 10.75
N THR A 99 13.04 2.43 12.06
CA THR A 99 14.42 2.48 12.60
C THR A 99 14.89 1.15 13.16
N THR A 100 13.98 0.32 13.68
CA THR A 100 14.33 -0.95 14.35
C THR A 100 14.31 -2.16 13.40
N VAL A 101 13.61 -2.07 12.27
CA VAL A 101 13.45 -3.18 11.31
C VAL A 101 14.01 -2.79 9.93
N HIS A 102 13.44 -1.78 9.27
CA HIS A 102 13.86 -1.37 7.93
C HIS A 102 13.34 0.05 7.61
N PRO A 103 14.12 0.91 6.91
CA PRO A 103 13.70 2.29 6.57
C PRO A 103 12.42 2.38 5.72
N GLU A 104 12.08 1.31 5.02
CA GLU A 104 10.85 1.23 4.20
C GLU A 104 9.62 0.79 5.01
N CYS A 105 9.76 0.52 6.31
CA CYS A 105 8.60 0.40 7.19
C CYS A 105 7.96 1.77 7.40
N MET A 106 6.63 1.83 7.29
CA MET A 106 5.83 3.03 7.51
C MET A 106 4.55 2.66 8.27
N PRO A 107 4.67 2.19 9.52
CA PRO A 107 3.55 1.71 10.33
C PRO A 107 2.45 2.77 10.47
N ILE A 108 1.19 2.33 10.44
CA ILE A 108 0.03 3.23 10.57
C ILE A 108 -0.39 3.26 12.04
N PRO A 109 -0.27 4.40 12.75
CA PRO A 109 -0.64 4.48 14.16
C PRO A 109 -2.14 4.36 14.36
N ILE A 110 -2.53 3.57 15.37
CA ILE A 110 -3.92 3.47 15.82
C ILE A 110 -4.28 4.76 16.61
N PRO A 111 -5.31 5.51 16.21
CA PRO A 111 -5.73 6.70 16.94
C PRO A 111 -6.38 6.33 18.29
N VAL A 112 -6.35 7.27 19.24
CA VAL A 112 -7.10 7.14 20.49
C VAL A 112 -8.60 7.13 20.18
N GLY A 113 -9.34 6.23 20.83
CA GLY A 113 -10.79 6.08 20.60
C GLY A 113 -11.14 5.30 19.34
N ASP A 114 -10.19 4.62 18.71
CA ASP A 114 -10.49 3.67 17.64
C ASP A 114 -11.49 2.61 18.13
N PRO A 115 -12.57 2.32 17.37
CA PRO A 115 -13.65 1.44 17.84
C PRO A 115 -13.25 -0.03 17.88
N PHE A 116 -12.16 -0.43 17.22
CA PHE A 116 -11.77 -1.84 17.09
C PHE A 116 -10.38 -2.13 17.69
N PHE A 117 -9.40 -1.27 17.43
CA PHE A 117 -8.02 -1.49 17.88
C PHE A 117 -7.70 -0.65 19.13
N PRO A 118 -7.11 -1.22 20.19
CA PRO A 118 -6.61 -0.40 21.30
C PRO A 118 -5.42 0.44 20.83
N ALA A 119 -5.37 1.72 21.20
CA ALA A 119 -4.29 2.63 20.81
C ALA A 119 -2.92 2.28 21.43
N VAL A 120 -2.95 1.56 22.56
CA VAL A 120 -1.75 1.11 23.28
C VAL A 120 -1.89 -0.37 23.67
N HIS A 121 -0.77 -1.07 23.73
CA HIS A 121 -0.68 -2.43 24.25
C HIS A 121 -0.68 -2.43 25.79
N GLN A 122 -0.80 -3.62 26.39
CA GLN A 122 -0.80 -3.80 27.85
C GLN A 122 0.50 -3.31 28.53
N ASN A 123 1.62 -3.34 27.80
CA ASN A 123 2.91 -2.82 28.25
C ASN A 123 3.09 -1.31 27.99
N ALA A 124 1.99 -0.60 27.70
CA ALA A 124 1.95 0.83 27.35
C ALA A 124 2.69 1.23 26.07
N SER A 125 3.18 0.28 25.24
CA SER A 125 3.71 0.63 23.92
C SER A 125 2.58 1.02 22.97
N LYS A 126 2.87 1.93 22.03
CA LYS A 126 1.91 2.35 21.00
C LYS A 126 1.58 1.17 20.08
N ASN A 127 0.33 1.09 19.66
CA ASN A 127 -0.14 0.09 18.71
C ASN A 127 -0.19 0.67 17.29
N CYS A 128 0.29 -0.11 16.32
CA CYS A 128 0.31 0.25 14.91
C CYS A 128 -0.14 -0.91 14.02
N ILE A 129 -0.69 -0.58 12.85
CA ILE A 129 -0.96 -1.53 11.77
C ILE A 129 0.31 -1.64 10.93
N SER A 130 0.75 -2.87 10.68
CA SER A 130 1.94 -3.15 9.85
C SER A 130 1.73 -2.63 8.44
N PHE A 131 2.70 -1.86 7.94
CA PHE A 131 2.71 -1.36 6.57
C PHE A 131 4.15 -1.14 6.11
N ALA A 132 4.49 -1.72 4.96
CA ALA A 132 5.76 -1.54 4.27
C ALA A 132 5.54 -0.75 2.98
N ARG A 133 6.46 0.14 2.65
CA ARG A 133 6.42 0.92 1.41
C ARG A 133 6.67 -0.02 0.22
N SER A 134 6.08 0.35 -0.91
CA SER A 134 6.30 -0.32 -2.19
C SER A 134 7.77 -0.26 -2.59
N PHE A 135 8.26 -1.32 -3.24
CA PHE A 135 9.61 -1.37 -3.78
C PHE A 135 9.82 -0.28 -4.82
N SER A 136 10.84 0.55 -4.62
CA SER A 136 11.26 1.54 -5.60
C SER A 136 12.25 0.93 -6.59
N TRP A 137 11.93 0.99 -7.88
CA TRP A 137 12.88 0.61 -8.93
C TRP A 137 14.06 1.58 -8.96
N SER A 138 15.25 1.12 -8.61
CA SER A 138 16.50 1.89 -8.76
C SER A 138 17.26 1.39 -9.99
N THR A 139 17.81 2.31 -10.78
CA THR A 139 18.59 1.97 -11.99
C THR A 139 19.99 1.44 -11.70
N ASN A 140 20.38 1.31 -10.41
CA ASN A 140 21.73 0.94 -9.99
C ASN A 140 21.79 -0.44 -9.32
N SER A 141 21.00 -1.39 -9.81
CA SER A 141 20.99 -2.76 -9.26
C SER A 141 21.07 -3.80 -10.36
N TRP A 142 22.10 -3.67 -11.20
CA TRP A 142 22.78 -4.73 -11.94
C TRP A 142 24.28 -4.44 -11.93
#